data_AF-A0ABD5SBS8-F1
#
_entry.id   AF-A0ABD5SBS8-F1
#
_cell.length_a   1.000
_cell.length_b   1.000
_cell.length_c   1.000
_cell.angle_alpha   90.00
_cell.angle_beta   90.00
_cell.angle_gamma   90.00
#
_symmetry.space_group_name_H-M   'P 1'
#
loop_
_entity.id
_entity.type
_entity.pdbx_description
1 polymer ?
#
loop_
_entity_poly.entity_id
_entity_poly.type
_entity_poly.pdbx_seq_one_letter_code
_entity_poly.pdbx_strand_id
1 'polypeptide(L)'
;MKRRALLGGAAAVTAGTAGCLTRVFDDGPENVVLDPQEDQIAESEALSYPAYGESMPTFSLADPVQGTTVDSGDVDRTAVYTTFFASCPAECGVLLTRLAGIQRLVAERGLDDDVVFLPITFDPERDDAAALRENADIYGVDLDAGNWHYLRPETPDEAKRVVEDELGFGFERETESDRLPGYDFAHIVVTLLVNPDGVVERAYRGENLDHNRVVDDIETVVEGFSER
;
A
#
# COMPACT_ATOMS: atom_id res chain seq x y z
N MET A 1 11.46 -69.33 -35.90
CA MET A 1 10.29 -68.47 -36.17
C MET A 1 10.68 -67.03 -35.91
N LYS A 2 10.56 -66.17 -36.95
CA LYS A 2 10.45 -64.68 -36.95
C LYS A 2 11.54 -63.87 -36.21
N ARG A 3 12.13 -62.78 -36.71
CA ARG A 3 12.20 -62.00 -37.98
C ARG A 3 13.42 -61.07 -37.75
N ARG A 4 14.45 -61.11 -38.59
CA ARG A 4 14.96 -60.00 -39.44
C ARG A 4 14.95 -58.61 -38.77
N ALA A 5 16.14 -58.04 -38.51
CA ALA A 5 16.85 -57.06 -39.39
C ALA A 5 16.40 -55.62 -39.06
N LEU A 6 17.20 -54.55 -38.99
CA LEU A 6 18.53 -54.22 -39.52
C LEU A 6 19.08 -53.01 -38.73
N LEU A 7 20.40 -52.89 -38.72
CA LEU A 7 21.20 -51.75 -38.28
C LEU A 7 20.91 -50.49 -39.10
N GLY A 8 20.99 -49.33 -38.44
CA GLY A 8 21.05 -48.00 -39.07
C GLY A 8 21.60 -46.99 -38.07
N GLY A 9 22.73 -46.38 -38.40
CA GLY A 9 23.59 -45.60 -37.50
C GLY A 9 23.16 -44.16 -37.24
N ALA A 10 23.99 -43.51 -36.42
CA ALA A 10 23.84 -42.23 -35.76
C ALA A 10 23.53 -41.00 -36.62
N ALA A 11 22.80 -40.06 -36.03
CA ALA A 11 23.07 -38.63 -36.14
C ALA A 11 22.60 -37.94 -34.83
N ALA A 12 23.55 -37.40 -34.08
CA ALA A 12 23.28 -36.42 -33.05
C ALA A 12 22.95 -35.09 -33.74
N VAL A 13 21.82 -34.49 -33.37
CA VAL A 13 21.56 -33.05 -33.59
C VAL A 13 21.09 -32.49 -32.27
N THR A 14 22.02 -31.91 -31.53
CA THR A 14 21.74 -30.90 -30.52
C THR A 14 21.25 -29.65 -31.25
N ALA A 15 19.96 -29.37 -31.14
CA ALA A 15 19.40 -28.06 -31.45
C ALA A 15 18.97 -27.41 -30.13
N GLY A 16 19.85 -26.57 -29.58
CA GLY A 16 19.45 -25.63 -28.56
C GLY A 16 18.49 -24.62 -29.19
N THR A 17 17.32 -24.47 -28.57
CA THR A 17 16.52 -23.25 -28.67
C THR A 17 16.53 -22.65 -27.28
N ALA A 18 17.53 -21.80 -27.06
CA ALA A 18 17.41 -20.75 -26.06
C ALA A 18 16.40 -19.74 -26.60
N GLY A 19 15.47 -19.31 -25.76
CA GLY A 19 14.57 -18.20 -26.07
C GLY A 19 13.10 -18.58 -25.97
N CYS A 20 12.44 -17.94 -25.01
CA CYS A 20 10.99 -17.90 -24.81
C CYS A 20 10.38 -19.17 -24.23
N LEU A 21 10.66 -19.41 -22.93
CA LEU A 21 9.60 -19.85 -22.04
C LEU A 21 8.54 -18.72 -22.04
N THR A 22 7.67 -18.74 -23.05
CA THR A 22 6.44 -17.98 -23.01
C THR A 22 5.70 -18.39 -21.76
N ARG A 23 5.41 -17.40 -20.92
CA ARG A 23 4.36 -17.37 -19.90
C ARG A 23 3.09 -18.02 -20.43
N VAL A 24 2.95 -19.34 -20.25
CA VAL A 24 1.73 -20.09 -20.62
C VAL A 24 0.78 -20.21 -19.42
N PHE A 25 1.17 -19.68 -18.26
CA PHE A 25 0.34 -19.61 -17.06
C PHE A 25 0.61 -18.28 -16.35
N ASP A 26 0.25 -17.17 -16.97
CA ASP A 26 0.07 -15.91 -16.25
C ASP A 26 -1.38 -15.91 -15.76
N ASP A 27 -1.64 -16.73 -14.74
CA ASP A 27 -2.91 -16.77 -13.97
C ASP A 27 -2.86 -15.70 -12.87
N GLY A 28 -2.21 -14.56 -13.16
CA GLY A 28 -2.08 -13.43 -12.26
C GLY A 28 -3.33 -12.56 -12.29
N PRO A 29 -3.59 -11.78 -11.23
CA PRO A 29 -4.68 -10.82 -11.23
C PRO A 29 -4.54 -9.84 -12.40
N GLU A 30 -5.66 -9.48 -13.03
CA GLU A 30 -5.68 -8.49 -14.10
C GLU A 30 -5.41 -7.08 -13.52
N ASN A 31 -4.79 -6.20 -14.30
CA ASN A 31 -4.55 -4.79 -13.95
C ASN A 31 -3.61 -4.55 -12.75
N VAL A 32 -2.60 -5.39 -12.58
CA VAL A 32 -1.42 -5.11 -11.74
C VAL A 32 -0.17 -4.92 -12.59
N VAL A 33 0.76 -4.11 -12.13
CA VAL A 33 2.05 -3.86 -12.78
C VAL A 33 3.15 -4.69 -12.15
N LEU A 34 3.13 -4.82 -10.83
CA LEU A 34 4.17 -5.53 -10.11
C LEU A 34 3.91 -7.04 -10.12
N ASP A 35 4.97 -7.85 -10.11
CA ASP A 35 4.84 -9.31 -9.90
C ASP A 35 4.30 -9.61 -8.48
N PRO A 36 3.76 -10.82 -8.22
CA PRO A 36 3.27 -11.21 -6.90
C PRO A 36 4.32 -11.00 -5.80
N GLN A 37 3.87 -10.50 -4.65
CA GLN A 37 4.75 -10.17 -3.52
C GLN A 37 5.31 -11.44 -2.85
N GLU A 38 6.63 -11.66 -2.94
CA GLU A 38 7.31 -12.86 -2.42
C GLU A 38 7.26 -12.99 -0.88
N ASP A 39 7.20 -11.87 -0.16
CA ASP A 39 7.20 -11.83 1.30
C ASP A 39 5.78 -11.68 1.92
N GLN A 40 4.73 -11.90 1.13
CA GLN A 40 3.36 -11.93 1.64
C GLN A 40 3.18 -13.13 2.59
N ILE A 41 2.53 -12.90 3.73
CA ILE A 41 2.45 -13.90 4.80
C ILE A 41 1.40 -15.00 4.57
N ALA A 42 0.49 -14.79 3.62
CA ALA A 42 -0.61 -15.68 3.25
C ALA A 42 -1.13 -15.27 1.86
N GLU A 43 -2.01 -16.08 1.25
CA GLU A 43 -2.76 -15.66 0.06
C GLU A 43 -3.64 -14.44 0.37
N SER A 44 -3.88 -13.57 -0.63
CA SER A 44 -4.59 -12.29 -0.43
C SER A 44 -5.95 -12.48 0.26
N GLU A 45 -6.73 -13.46 -0.23
CA GLU A 45 -8.07 -13.81 0.27
C GLU A 45 -8.10 -14.31 1.73
N ALA A 46 -6.94 -14.68 2.29
CA ALA A 46 -6.81 -15.15 3.65
C ALA A 46 -6.36 -14.06 4.64
N LEU A 47 -6.04 -12.85 4.13
CA LEU A 47 -5.71 -11.68 4.93
C LEU A 47 -6.98 -10.96 5.35
N SER A 48 -6.91 -10.22 6.47
CA SER A 48 -8.04 -9.40 6.91
C SER A 48 -8.23 -8.15 6.05
N TYR A 49 -7.19 -7.74 5.32
CA TYR A 49 -7.09 -6.52 4.55
C TYR A 49 -6.81 -6.81 3.07
N PRO A 50 -7.19 -5.91 2.16
CA PRO A 50 -6.86 -6.02 0.74
C PRO A 50 -5.37 -6.19 0.49
N ALA A 51 -5.00 -7.17 -0.31
CA ALA A 51 -3.61 -7.42 -0.69
C ALA A 51 -3.46 -7.61 -2.20
N TYR A 52 -2.32 -8.14 -2.64
CA TYR A 52 -1.95 -8.19 -4.06
C TYR A 52 -3.09 -8.66 -4.98
N GLY A 53 -3.45 -7.81 -5.95
CA GLY A 53 -4.48 -8.08 -6.96
C GLY A 53 -5.92 -7.80 -6.53
N GLU A 54 -6.17 -7.45 -5.28
CA GLU A 54 -7.52 -7.16 -4.79
C GLU A 54 -7.87 -5.69 -4.99
N SER A 55 -9.17 -5.41 -5.18
CA SER A 55 -9.66 -4.04 -5.30
C SER A 55 -9.67 -3.33 -3.96
N MET A 56 -9.29 -2.05 -3.97
CA MET A 56 -9.39 -1.17 -2.83
C MET A 56 -10.88 -0.90 -2.48
N PRO A 57 -11.27 -0.99 -1.20
CA PRO A 57 -12.60 -0.62 -0.75
C PRO A 57 -12.95 0.84 -1.07
N THR A 58 -14.24 1.09 -1.30
CA THR A 58 -14.77 2.44 -1.60
C THR A 58 -15.26 3.12 -0.33
N PHE A 59 -14.72 4.30 -0.03
CA PHE A 59 -15.11 5.14 1.08
C PHE A 59 -14.85 6.61 0.76
N SER A 60 -15.50 7.51 1.50
CA SER A 60 -15.28 8.95 1.38
C SER A 60 -14.94 9.54 2.74
N LEU A 61 -13.82 10.24 2.84
CA LEU A 61 -13.32 10.83 4.07
C LEU A 61 -12.89 12.29 3.86
N ALA A 62 -13.05 13.11 4.89
CA ALA A 62 -12.59 14.49 4.86
C ALA A 62 -11.08 14.58 5.08
N ASP A 63 -10.43 15.49 4.38
CA ASP A 63 -9.11 16.02 4.72
C ASP A 63 -9.30 17.37 5.43
N PRO A 64 -9.23 17.43 6.77
CA PRO A 64 -9.43 18.67 7.52
C PRO A 64 -8.21 19.62 7.44
N VAL A 65 -7.07 19.15 6.94
CA VAL A 65 -5.86 19.97 6.75
C VAL A 65 -5.97 20.79 5.47
N GLN A 66 -6.38 20.16 4.37
CA GLN A 66 -6.57 20.80 3.06
C GLN A 66 -8.00 21.33 2.83
N GLY A 67 -8.97 20.91 3.65
CA GLY A 67 -10.37 21.31 3.53
C GLY A 67 -11.09 20.66 2.35
N THR A 68 -10.66 19.47 1.94
CA THR A 68 -11.21 18.69 0.83
C THR A 68 -11.85 17.39 1.33
N THR A 69 -12.47 16.66 0.41
CA THR A 69 -12.96 15.29 0.64
C THR A 69 -12.32 14.40 -0.41
N VAL A 70 -11.82 13.24 0.02
CA VAL A 70 -11.24 12.22 -0.85
C VAL A 70 -12.21 11.05 -0.89
N ASP A 71 -12.62 10.65 -2.10
CA ASP A 71 -13.32 9.40 -2.36
C ASP A 71 -12.29 8.40 -2.89
N SER A 72 -12.12 7.26 -2.23
CA SER A 72 -11.11 6.27 -2.61
C SER A 72 -11.36 5.66 -3.99
N GLY A 73 -12.60 5.70 -4.50
CA GLY A 73 -12.94 5.24 -5.84
C GLY A 73 -12.60 6.24 -6.95
N ASP A 74 -12.37 7.51 -6.61
CA ASP A 74 -12.03 8.58 -7.55
C ASP A 74 -10.52 8.92 -7.55
N VAL A 75 -9.69 8.17 -6.80
CA VAL A 75 -8.24 8.36 -6.79
C VAL A 75 -7.62 7.77 -8.06
N ASP A 76 -7.24 8.63 -8.99
CA ASP A 76 -6.71 8.30 -10.32
C ASP A 76 -5.17 8.32 -10.40
N ARG A 77 -4.50 8.24 -9.24
CA ARG A 77 -3.05 8.30 -9.08
C ARG A 77 -2.55 7.12 -8.27
N THR A 78 -1.25 6.84 -8.35
CA THR A 78 -0.63 5.83 -7.49
C THR A 78 -0.75 6.27 -6.03
N ALA A 79 -1.43 5.49 -5.21
CA ALA A 79 -1.82 5.88 -3.87
C ALA A 79 -1.17 5.01 -2.78
N VAL A 80 -0.67 5.66 -1.74
CA VAL A 80 -0.08 5.02 -0.56
C VAL A 80 -1.03 5.23 0.62
N TYR A 81 -1.75 4.17 1.00
CA TYR A 81 -2.69 4.19 2.12
C TYR A 81 -2.05 3.62 3.38
N THR A 82 -2.33 4.22 4.53
CA THR A 82 -2.01 3.61 5.82
C THR A 82 -2.98 4.09 6.89
N THR A 83 -2.89 3.53 8.10
CA THR A 83 -3.66 3.99 9.25
C THR A 83 -2.79 4.33 10.44
N PHE A 84 -3.22 5.34 11.20
CA PHE A 84 -2.48 5.86 12.33
C PHE A 84 -3.41 6.55 13.34
N PHE A 85 -2.83 7.07 14.41
CA PHE A 85 -3.41 8.11 15.23
C PHE A 85 -2.30 9.03 15.71
N ALA A 86 -2.52 10.34 15.67
CA ALA A 86 -1.45 11.33 15.82
C ALA A 86 -0.85 11.34 17.24
N SER A 87 -1.62 10.91 18.23
CA SER A 87 -1.18 10.84 19.64
C SER A 87 -0.31 9.62 19.95
N CYS A 88 -0.06 8.72 19.01
CA CYS A 88 0.72 7.50 19.27
C CYS A 88 2.19 7.81 19.63
N PRO A 89 2.70 7.37 20.80
CA PRO A 89 4.04 7.73 21.25
C PRO A 89 5.16 6.80 20.72
N ALA A 90 4.85 5.84 19.84
CA ALA A 90 5.81 4.83 19.38
C ALA A 90 5.72 4.58 17.86
N GLU A 91 5.04 3.52 17.43
CA GLU A 91 5.16 2.97 16.08
C GLU A 91 4.72 3.95 14.98
N CYS A 92 3.66 4.73 15.19
CA CYS A 92 3.22 5.72 14.19
C CYS A 92 4.29 6.77 13.92
N GLY A 93 5.11 7.13 14.90
CA GLY A 93 6.21 8.07 14.70
C GLY A 93 7.30 7.51 13.79
N VAL A 94 7.60 6.21 13.91
CA VAL A 94 8.49 5.52 12.97
C VAL A 94 7.87 5.52 11.59
N LEU A 95 6.64 5.02 11.45
CA LEU A 95 5.91 4.92 10.19
C LEU A 95 5.83 6.24 9.43
N LEU A 96 5.38 7.31 10.10
CA LEU A 96 5.20 8.62 9.46
C LEU A 96 6.53 9.25 9.07
N THR A 97 7.59 9.06 9.86
CA THR A 97 8.95 9.45 9.47
C THR A 97 9.40 8.69 8.21
N ARG A 98 9.05 7.39 8.11
CA ARG A 98 9.37 6.60 6.91
C ARG A 98 8.62 7.11 5.69
N LEU A 99 7.33 7.36 5.81
CA LEU A 99 6.48 7.86 4.73
C LEU A 99 6.88 9.26 4.27
N ALA A 100 7.22 10.18 5.18
CA ALA A 100 7.77 11.49 4.81
C ALA A 100 9.10 11.36 4.06
N GLY A 101 9.94 10.40 4.47
CA GLY A 101 11.16 10.05 3.74
C GLY A 101 10.90 9.52 2.32
N ILE A 102 9.85 8.70 2.16
CA ILE A 102 9.39 8.19 0.85
C ILE A 102 8.81 9.34 0.00
N GLN A 103 8.00 10.23 0.57
CA GLN A 103 7.48 11.43 -0.10
C GLN A 103 8.62 12.27 -0.67
N ARG A 104 9.70 12.48 0.10
CA ARG A 104 10.89 13.19 -0.41
C ARG A 104 11.57 12.46 -1.56
N LEU A 105 11.69 11.13 -1.51
CA LEU A 105 12.30 10.37 -2.60
C LEU A 105 11.43 10.38 -3.86
N VAL A 106 10.11 10.34 -3.72
CA VAL A 106 9.13 10.57 -4.80
C VAL A 106 9.38 11.93 -5.46
N ALA A 107 9.57 12.99 -4.65
CA ALA A 107 9.89 14.32 -5.16
C ALA A 107 11.24 14.40 -5.88
N GLU A 108 12.27 13.73 -5.33
CA GLU A 108 13.59 13.64 -5.96
C GLU A 108 13.56 12.93 -7.33
N ARG A 109 12.59 12.03 -7.53
CA ARG A 109 12.31 11.36 -8.82
C ARG A 109 11.39 12.16 -9.74
N GLY A 110 10.80 13.25 -9.26
CA GLY A 110 9.87 14.09 -10.02
C GLY A 110 8.50 13.45 -10.22
N LEU A 111 8.07 12.61 -9.27
CA LEU A 111 6.80 11.86 -9.31
C LEU A 111 5.71 12.49 -8.42
N ASP A 112 5.90 13.73 -7.97
CA ASP A 112 5.00 14.39 -7.00
C ASP A 112 3.54 14.47 -7.46
N ASP A 113 3.35 14.75 -8.76
CA ASP A 113 2.04 14.91 -9.36
C ASP A 113 1.35 13.56 -9.61
N ASP A 114 2.09 12.45 -9.67
CA ASP A 114 1.60 11.10 -10.02
C ASP A 114 1.30 10.21 -8.80
N VAL A 115 1.71 10.64 -7.61
CA VAL A 115 1.62 9.88 -6.36
C VAL A 115 0.79 10.63 -5.34
N VAL A 116 0.05 9.92 -4.49
CA VAL A 116 -0.68 10.51 -3.35
C VAL A 116 -0.53 9.66 -2.08
N PHE A 117 -0.29 10.32 -0.95
CA PHE A 117 -0.21 9.71 0.38
C PHE A 117 -1.49 9.99 1.16
N LEU A 118 -2.11 8.92 1.65
CA LEU A 118 -3.43 8.94 2.27
C LEU A 118 -3.42 8.26 3.64
N PRO A 119 -2.71 8.80 4.65
CA PRO A 119 -2.80 8.31 6.01
C PRO A 119 -4.19 8.61 6.61
N ILE A 120 -4.87 7.57 7.09
CA ILE A 120 -6.21 7.65 7.69
C ILE A 120 -6.10 7.56 9.20
N THR A 121 -6.59 8.57 9.93
CA THR A 121 -6.67 8.47 11.39
C THR A 121 -7.87 7.61 11.81
N PHE A 122 -7.67 6.71 12.78
CA PHE A 122 -8.76 6.02 13.47
C PHE A 122 -9.15 6.66 14.81
N ASP A 123 -8.58 7.83 15.14
CA ASP A 123 -8.85 8.54 16.38
C ASP A 123 -9.36 9.97 16.16
N PRO A 124 -10.54 10.11 15.54
CA PRO A 124 -11.07 11.43 15.19
C PRO A 124 -11.34 12.31 16.42
N GLU A 125 -11.50 11.76 17.62
CA GLU A 125 -11.73 12.55 18.84
C GLU A 125 -10.53 13.40 19.25
N ARG A 126 -9.29 12.95 18.97
CA ARG A 126 -8.05 13.68 19.29
C ARG A 126 -7.40 14.30 18.06
N ASP A 127 -7.56 13.69 16.90
CA ASP A 127 -6.84 14.08 15.68
C ASP A 127 -7.66 15.09 14.88
N ASP A 128 -7.76 16.32 15.40
CA ASP A 128 -8.35 17.45 14.67
C ASP A 128 -7.39 18.06 13.65
N ALA A 129 -7.85 19.07 12.90
CA ALA A 129 -7.05 19.73 11.88
C ALA A 129 -5.76 20.38 12.40
N ALA A 130 -5.73 20.79 13.68
CA ALA A 130 -4.55 21.41 14.28
C ALA A 130 -3.54 20.33 14.68
N ALA A 131 -4.01 19.26 15.34
CA ALA A 131 -3.18 18.11 15.69
C ALA A 131 -2.54 17.45 14.46
N LEU A 132 -3.28 17.34 13.35
CA LEU A 132 -2.77 16.77 12.10
C LEU A 132 -1.72 17.66 11.42
N ARG A 133 -1.84 18.99 11.50
CA ARG A 133 -0.79 19.91 11.03
C ARG A 133 0.46 19.82 11.89
N GLU A 134 0.31 19.78 13.21
CA GLU A 134 1.43 19.59 14.12
C GLU A 134 2.13 18.25 13.88
N ASN A 135 1.37 17.18 13.61
CA ASN A 135 1.90 15.88 13.25
C ASN A 135 2.75 15.95 11.96
N ALA A 136 2.26 16.64 10.93
CA ALA A 136 2.98 16.88 9.68
C ALA A 136 4.33 17.59 9.95
N ASP A 137 4.30 18.66 10.75
CA ASP A 137 5.49 19.44 11.11
C ASP A 137 6.53 18.60 11.87
N ILE A 138 6.08 17.76 12.81
CA ILE A 138 6.96 16.90 13.63
C ILE A 138 7.71 15.89 12.76
N TYR A 139 7.04 15.29 11.78
CA TYR A 139 7.60 14.21 10.96
C TYR A 139 8.17 14.68 9.62
N GLY A 140 8.05 15.98 9.32
CA GLY A 140 8.63 16.59 8.12
C GLY A 140 7.86 16.25 6.84
N VAL A 141 6.54 16.11 6.94
CA VAL A 141 5.66 15.95 5.77
C VAL A 141 5.59 17.27 5.01
N ASP A 142 5.79 17.22 3.70
CA ASP A 142 5.61 18.37 2.83
C ASP A 142 4.13 18.49 2.41
N LEU A 143 3.38 19.32 3.14
CA LEU A 143 1.98 19.59 2.81
C LEU A 143 1.82 20.53 1.61
N ASP A 144 2.87 21.31 1.27
CA ASP A 144 2.85 22.26 0.15
C ASP A 144 2.97 21.55 -1.21
N ALA A 145 3.53 20.34 -1.23
CA ALA A 145 3.57 19.46 -2.40
C ALA A 145 2.17 19.03 -2.89
N GLY A 146 1.13 19.14 -2.05
CA GLY A 146 -0.26 18.86 -2.43
C GLY A 146 -0.58 17.38 -2.69
N ASN A 147 0.35 16.48 -2.41
CA ASN A 147 0.20 15.03 -2.59
C ASN A 147 0.05 14.26 -1.26
N TRP A 148 -0.20 14.96 -0.15
CA TRP A 148 -0.43 14.32 1.15
C TRP A 148 -1.75 14.80 1.74
N HIS A 149 -2.66 13.85 2.01
CA HIS A 149 -3.97 14.12 2.60
C HIS A 149 -4.17 13.30 3.87
N TYR A 150 -4.30 13.99 5.00
CA TYR A 150 -4.67 13.33 6.25
C TYR A 150 -6.17 13.10 6.27
N LEU A 151 -6.58 11.83 6.12
CA LEU A 151 -8.00 11.48 6.05
C LEU A 151 -8.54 11.24 7.46
N ARG A 152 -9.67 11.89 7.78
CA ARG A 152 -10.27 11.85 9.11
C ARG A 152 -11.75 11.47 9.03
N PRO A 153 -12.15 10.31 9.59
CA PRO A 153 -13.54 10.00 9.89
C PRO A 153 -14.21 11.08 10.75
N GLU A 154 -15.51 11.28 10.62
CA GLU A 154 -16.25 12.24 11.45
C GLU A 154 -16.35 11.75 12.90
N THR A 155 -16.54 10.44 13.08
CA THR A 155 -16.85 9.80 14.38
C THR A 155 -16.07 8.51 14.61
N PRO A 156 -15.95 8.04 15.87
CA PRO A 156 -15.36 6.73 16.17
C PRO A 156 -16.08 5.55 15.48
N ASP A 157 -17.41 5.63 15.34
CA ASP A 157 -18.18 4.59 14.65
C ASP A 157 -17.85 4.56 13.15
N GLU A 158 -17.64 5.73 12.54
CA GLU A 158 -17.17 5.80 11.17
C GLU A 158 -15.72 5.32 11.01
N ALA A 159 -14.85 5.66 11.97
CA ALA A 159 -13.48 5.15 12.00
C ALA A 159 -13.48 3.62 12.02
N LYS A 160 -14.31 3.00 12.87
CA LYS A 160 -14.47 1.55 12.91
C LYS A 160 -14.94 0.98 11.56
N ARG A 161 -16.00 1.55 11.00
CA ARG A 161 -16.55 1.11 9.71
C ARG A 161 -15.50 1.15 8.60
N VAL A 162 -14.79 2.26 8.43
CA VAL A 162 -13.84 2.42 7.33
C VAL A 162 -12.54 1.65 7.59
N VAL A 163 -11.96 1.78 8.76
CA VAL A 163 -10.63 1.24 9.06
C VAL A 163 -10.67 -0.26 9.36
N GLU A 164 -11.63 -0.73 10.16
CA GLU A 164 -11.72 -2.14 10.54
C GLU A 164 -12.61 -2.93 9.57
N ASP A 165 -13.86 -2.50 9.34
CA ASP A 165 -14.83 -3.31 8.59
C ASP A 165 -14.58 -3.30 7.07
N GLU A 166 -14.20 -2.15 6.50
CA GLU A 166 -13.95 -2.01 5.05
C GLU A 166 -12.49 -2.29 4.69
N LEU A 167 -11.52 -1.65 5.36
CA LEU A 167 -10.10 -1.83 5.07
C LEU A 167 -9.46 -3.06 5.74
N GLY A 168 -10.12 -3.63 6.74
CA GLY A 168 -9.58 -4.83 7.40
C GLY A 168 -8.42 -4.58 8.35
N PHE A 169 -8.15 -3.32 8.68
CA PHE A 169 -7.11 -2.91 9.62
C PHE A 169 -7.68 -2.92 11.03
N GLY A 170 -7.65 -4.10 11.66
CA GLY A 170 -8.13 -4.27 13.03
C GLY A 170 -7.44 -3.32 14.01
N PHE A 171 -8.25 -2.63 14.81
CA PHE A 171 -7.81 -1.79 15.91
C PHE A 171 -8.77 -1.91 17.10
N GLU A 172 -8.24 -1.77 18.31
CA GLU A 172 -9.01 -1.85 19.55
C GLU A 172 -8.60 -0.71 20.47
N ARG A 173 -9.59 -0.01 21.03
CA ARG A 173 -9.35 1.05 22.01
C ARG A 173 -9.09 0.43 23.38
N GLU A 174 -7.94 0.78 23.95
CA GLU A 174 -7.53 0.38 25.29
C GLU A 174 -7.76 1.55 26.25
N THR A 175 -8.71 1.43 27.18
CA THR A 175 -9.06 2.50 28.14
C THR A 175 -8.11 2.61 29.33
N GLU A 176 -7.14 1.72 29.42
CA GLU A 176 -6.07 1.75 30.42
C GLU A 176 -4.73 1.68 29.66
N SER A 177 -3.89 2.71 29.77
CA SER A 177 -2.58 2.73 29.15
C SER A 177 -1.56 3.42 30.05
N ASP A 178 -0.40 2.77 30.19
CA ASP A 178 0.78 3.37 30.82
C ASP A 178 1.53 4.31 29.86
N ARG A 179 1.20 4.27 28.56
CA ARG A 179 1.84 5.06 27.50
C ARG A 179 1.18 6.42 27.30
N LEU A 180 -0.15 6.48 27.43
CA LEU A 180 -0.94 7.67 27.15
C LEU A 180 -2.00 7.92 28.23
N PRO A 181 -2.25 9.19 28.60
CA PRO A 181 -3.39 9.53 29.44
C PRO A 181 -4.70 9.33 28.67
N GLY A 182 -5.71 8.78 29.34
CA GLY A 182 -7.02 8.52 28.75
C GLY A 182 -7.09 7.13 28.11
N TYR A 183 -6.85 7.05 26.80
CA TYR A 183 -6.89 5.79 26.07
C TYR A 183 -5.76 5.68 25.04
N ASP A 184 -5.48 4.45 24.66
CA ASP A 184 -4.51 4.05 23.64
C ASP A 184 -5.20 3.10 22.63
N PHE A 185 -4.45 2.62 21.65
CA PHE A 185 -4.94 1.64 20.69
C PHE A 185 -3.94 0.53 20.43
N ALA A 186 -4.44 -0.70 20.46
CA ALA A 186 -3.78 -1.82 19.80
C ALA A 186 -4.26 -1.87 18.36
N HIS A 187 -3.36 -1.90 17.38
CA HIS A 187 -3.75 -1.98 15.98
C HIS A 187 -2.68 -2.68 15.13
N ILE A 188 -3.09 -3.21 13.98
CA ILE A 188 -2.13 -3.68 12.98
C ILE A 188 -1.56 -2.49 12.21
N VAL A 189 -0.30 -2.59 11.81
CA VAL A 189 0.37 -1.59 10.96
C VAL A 189 0.54 -2.17 9.57
N VAL A 190 -0.21 -1.62 8.62
CA VAL A 190 -0.15 -2.00 7.20
C VAL A 190 -0.13 -0.74 6.36
N THR A 191 0.70 -0.73 5.33
CA THR A 191 0.72 0.28 4.27
C THR A 191 0.42 -0.39 2.94
N LEU A 192 -0.56 0.12 2.20
CA LEU A 192 -0.94 -0.40 0.89
C LEU A 192 -0.40 0.52 -0.20
N LEU A 193 0.13 -0.07 -1.26
CA LEU A 193 0.37 0.59 -2.54
C LEU A 193 -0.77 0.21 -3.48
N VAL A 194 -1.51 1.21 -3.96
CA VAL A 194 -2.68 1.04 -4.82
C VAL A 194 -2.43 1.77 -6.13
N ASN A 195 -2.73 1.14 -7.24
CA ASN A 195 -2.54 1.74 -8.56
C ASN A 195 -3.74 2.63 -8.97
N PRO A 196 -3.64 3.41 -10.07
CA PRO A 196 -4.72 4.27 -10.56
C PRO A 196 -6.04 3.57 -10.93
N ASP A 197 -6.03 2.25 -11.15
CA ASP A 197 -7.24 1.46 -11.40
C ASP A 197 -7.91 1.00 -10.08
N GLY A 198 -7.38 1.41 -8.91
CA GLY A 198 -7.90 1.04 -7.60
C GLY A 198 -7.54 -0.40 -7.19
N VAL A 199 -6.48 -1.00 -7.76
CA VAL A 199 -6.02 -2.35 -7.42
C VAL A 199 -4.78 -2.29 -6.53
N VAL A 200 -4.73 -3.13 -5.50
CA VAL A 200 -3.61 -3.21 -4.57
C VAL A 200 -2.43 -3.94 -5.21
N GLU A 201 -1.31 -3.24 -5.32
CA GLU A 201 -0.05 -3.74 -5.87
C GLU A 201 0.86 -4.34 -4.77
N ARG A 202 0.82 -3.79 -3.56
CA ARG A 202 1.62 -4.25 -2.41
C ARG A 202 0.90 -4.04 -1.08
N ALA A 203 1.15 -4.91 -0.13
CA ALA A 203 0.82 -4.71 1.28
C ALA A 203 2.09 -4.86 2.14
N TYR A 204 2.63 -3.73 2.62
CA TYR A 204 3.78 -3.68 3.51
C TYR A 204 3.31 -3.76 4.96
N ARG A 205 3.87 -4.70 5.74
CA ARG A 205 3.52 -4.86 7.16
C ARG A 205 4.59 -4.25 8.06
N GLY A 206 4.15 -3.60 9.12
CA GLY A 206 5.01 -2.97 10.12
C GLY A 206 5.35 -1.51 9.81
N GLU A 207 5.84 -0.81 10.83
CA GLU A 207 6.17 0.61 10.81
C GLU A 207 7.51 0.92 10.13
N ASN A 208 8.41 -0.07 10.08
CA ASN A 208 9.74 0.07 9.50
C ASN A 208 9.76 -0.21 8.00
N LEU A 209 9.10 0.68 7.23
CA LEU A 209 9.13 0.62 5.77
C LEU A 209 10.57 0.80 5.23
N ASP A 210 10.97 -0.07 4.30
CA ASP A 210 12.19 0.13 3.51
C ASP A 210 11.92 1.17 2.44
N HIS A 211 12.47 2.37 2.62
CA HIS A 211 12.22 3.50 1.72
C HIS A 211 12.54 3.17 0.28
N ASN A 212 13.66 2.48 0.04
CA ASN A 212 14.14 2.20 -1.33
C ASN A 212 13.18 1.25 -2.03
N ARG A 213 12.80 0.16 -1.34
CA ARG A 213 11.82 -0.79 -1.87
C ARG A 213 10.51 -0.10 -2.21
N VAL A 214 9.96 0.69 -1.28
CA VAL A 214 8.65 1.33 -1.48
C VAL A 214 8.71 2.34 -2.62
N VAL A 215 9.75 3.17 -2.71
CA VAL A 215 9.84 4.15 -3.81
C VAL A 215 10.10 3.48 -5.16
N ASP A 216 10.86 2.38 -5.21
CA ASP A 216 11.08 1.60 -6.44
C ASP A 216 9.79 0.93 -6.92
N ASP A 217 9.00 0.37 -6.00
CA ASP A 217 7.67 -0.16 -6.29
C ASP A 217 6.73 0.96 -6.80
N ILE A 218 6.72 2.14 -6.17
CA ILE A 218 5.94 3.31 -6.60
C ILE A 218 6.31 3.74 -8.03
N GLU A 219 7.61 3.93 -8.30
CA GLU A 219 8.10 4.33 -9.63
C GLU A 219 7.68 3.33 -10.69
N THR A 220 7.84 2.03 -10.41
CA THR A 220 7.44 0.97 -11.35
C THR A 220 5.94 1.03 -11.67
N VAL A 221 5.08 1.25 -10.66
CA VAL A 221 3.62 1.38 -10.88
C VAL A 221 3.29 2.64 -11.68
N VAL A 222 3.91 3.79 -11.36
CA VAL A 222 3.69 5.04 -12.10
C VAL A 222 4.11 4.90 -13.57
N GLU A 223 5.29 4.32 -13.83
CA GLU A 223 5.76 4.06 -15.20
C GLU A 223 4.80 3.13 -15.96
N GLY A 224 4.39 2.02 -15.32
CA GLY A 224 3.48 1.05 -15.92
C GLY A 224 2.11 1.62 -16.30
N PHE A 225 1.65 2.68 -15.63
CA PHE A 225 0.40 3.40 -15.97
C PHE A 225 0.60 4.57 -16.92
N SER A 226 1.79 5.17 -16.96
CA SER A 226 2.13 6.24 -17.92
C SER A 226 2.24 5.73 -19.36
N GLU A 227 2.52 4.44 -19.54
CA GLU A 227 2.65 3.79 -20.85
C GLU A 227 1.31 3.29 -21.44
N ARG A 228 0.20 3.40 -20.71
CA ARG A 228 -1.12 2.84 -21.06
C ARG A 228 -2.00 3.76 -21.92
#